data_AF-A0A359CNA3-F1
#
_entry.id   AF-A0A359CNA3-F1
#
_cell.length_a   1.000
_cell.length_b   1.000
_cell.length_c   1.000
_cell.angle_alpha   90.00
_cell.angle_beta   90.00
_cell.angle_gamma   90.00
#
_symmetry.space_group_name_H-M   'P 1'
#
loop_
_entity.id
_entity.type
_entity.pdbx_description
1 polymer ?
#
loop_
_entity_poly.entity_id
_entity_poly.type
_entity_poly.pdbx_seq_one_letter_code
_entity_poly.pdbx_strand_id
1 'polypeptide(L)'
;LVTRLTNDVTQVQNFVNGLMRIFVKAPLLCIGSIIMAIRLNLSMSIVFLIVVPIISLLIYMNMNISYPFFTKTQKAIDKINSTMREYLSGVRVVKAFNRFKYEVERFEKSNEELKDVSISALRVN
;
A
#
# COMPACT_ATOMS: atom_id res chain seq x y z
N LEU A 1 -26.12 3.83 -6.12
CA LEU A 1 -26.15 3.14 -4.81
C LEU A 1 -25.93 1.65 -4.99
N VAL A 2 -26.71 0.96 -5.83
CA VAL A 2 -26.49 -0.46 -6.18
C VAL A 2 -25.08 -0.72 -6.72
N THR A 3 -24.56 0.09 -7.65
CA THR A 3 -23.18 -0.03 -8.16
C THR A 3 -22.09 0.18 -7.11
N ARG A 4 -22.33 1.03 -6.10
CA ARG A 4 -21.39 1.19 -4.97
C ARG A 4 -21.47 -0.03 -4.03
N LEU A 5 -22.67 -0.49 -3.70
CA LEU A 5 -22.88 -1.68 -2.88
C LEU A 5 -22.33 -2.96 -3.55
N THR A 6 -22.52 -3.14 -4.86
CA THR A 6 -21.97 -4.27 -5.61
C THR A 6 -20.44 -4.21 -5.65
N ASN A 7 -19.85 -3.03 -5.83
CA ASN A 7 -18.40 -2.87 -5.72
C ASN A 7 -17.90 -3.18 -4.31
N ASP A 8 -18.57 -2.69 -3.27
CA ASP A 8 -18.18 -2.94 -1.88
C ASP A 8 -18.27 -4.43 -1.52
N VAL A 9 -19.35 -5.12 -1.93
CA VAL A 9 -19.50 -6.57 -1.72
C VAL A 9 -18.43 -7.35 -2.48
N THR A 10 -18.12 -6.95 -3.72
CA THR A 10 -17.06 -7.60 -4.53
C THR A 10 -15.69 -7.41 -3.89
N GLN A 11 -15.39 -6.22 -3.37
CA GLN A 11 -14.15 -5.92 -2.65
C GLN A 11 -14.03 -6.74 -1.36
N VAL A 12 -15.11 -6.85 -0.59
CA VAL A 12 -15.16 -7.70 0.61
C VAL A 12 -15.00 -9.18 0.25
N GLN A 13 -15.65 -9.65 -0.82
CA GLN A 13 -15.53 -11.03 -1.28
C GLN A 13 -14.11 -11.35 -1.75
N ASN A 14 -13.45 -10.43 -2.46
CA ASN A 14 -12.05 -10.56 -2.87
C ASN A 14 -11.12 -10.53 -1.67
N PHE A 15 -11.37 -9.65 -0.70
CA PHE A 15 -10.62 -9.57 0.54
C PHE A 15 -10.73 -10.86 1.35
N VAL A 16 -11.95 -11.40 1.55
CA VAL A 16 -12.17 -12.66 2.27
C VAL A 16 -11.54 -13.84 1.54
N ASN A 17 -11.67 -13.93 0.21
CA ASN A 17 -10.99 -14.95 -0.58
C ASN A 17 -9.47 -14.83 -0.53
N GLY A 18 -8.94 -13.61 -0.58
CA GLY A 18 -7.52 -13.31 -0.48
C GLY A 18 -6.96 -13.69 0.89
N LEU A 19 -7.65 -13.29 1.96
CA LEU A 19 -7.34 -13.66 3.33
C LEU A 19 -7.31 -15.18 3.49
N MET A 20 -8.35 -15.89 3.07
CA MET A 20 -8.40 -17.34 3.21
C MET A 20 -7.26 -18.03 2.43
N ARG A 21 -6.84 -17.48 1.29
CA ARG A 21 -5.77 -18.06 0.47
C ARG A 21 -4.38 -17.76 1.01
N ILE A 22 -4.12 -16.52 1.43
CA ILE A 22 -2.79 -16.08 1.88
C ILE A 22 -2.58 -16.42 3.37
N PHE A 23 -3.56 -16.14 4.23
CA PHE A 23 -3.41 -16.35 5.68
C PHE A 23 -3.65 -17.79 6.14
N VAL A 24 -4.41 -18.61 5.40
CA VAL A 24 -4.65 -20.01 5.80
C VAL A 24 -3.82 -20.98 4.97
N LYS A 25 -3.92 -20.94 3.63
CA LYS A 25 -3.20 -21.93 2.81
C LYS A 25 -1.70 -21.73 2.81
N ALA A 26 -1.18 -20.51 2.73
CA ALA A 26 0.26 -20.29 2.68
C ALA A 26 1.01 -20.78 3.94
N PRO A 27 0.58 -20.43 5.18
CA PRO A 27 1.27 -20.95 6.37
C PRO A 27 1.06 -22.45 6.55
N LEU A 28 -0.12 -22.98 6.23
CA LEU A 28 -0.39 -24.42 6.34
C LEU A 28 0.47 -25.22 5.35
N LEU A 29 0.65 -24.71 4.12
CA LEU A 29 1.61 -25.26 3.16
C LEU A 29 3.05 -25.11 3.64
N CYS A 30 3.47 -23.96 4.18
CA CYS A 30 4.82 -23.79 4.73
C CYS A 30 5.10 -24.82 5.83
N ILE A 31 4.20 -24.96 6.81
CA ILE A 31 4.33 -25.92 7.91
C ILE A 31 4.33 -27.36 7.36
N GLY A 32 3.39 -27.70 6.48
CA GLY A 32 3.31 -29.02 5.85
C GLY A 32 4.57 -29.37 5.05
N SER A 33 5.13 -28.41 4.32
CA SER A 33 6.36 -28.56 3.53
C SER A 33 7.57 -28.83 4.43
N ILE A 34 7.71 -28.09 5.54
CA ILE A 34 8.78 -28.27 6.51
C ILE A 34 8.69 -29.67 7.16
N ILE A 35 7.49 -30.08 7.59
CA ILE A 35 7.27 -31.41 8.18
C ILE A 35 7.60 -32.52 7.18
N MET A 36 7.17 -32.38 5.93
CA MET A 36 7.43 -33.40 4.90
C MET A 36 8.92 -33.45 4.51
N ALA A 37 9.60 -32.31 4.42
CA ALA A 37 11.03 -32.23 4.15
C ALA A 37 11.86 -32.95 5.21
N ILE A 38 11.49 -32.81 6.50
CA ILE A 38 12.17 -33.47 7.62
C ILE A 38 11.94 -34.99 7.57
N ARG A 39 10.74 -35.42 7.18
CA ARG A 39 10.39 -36.84 7.04
C ARG A 39 11.07 -37.53 5.85
N LEU A 40 11.32 -36.82 4.75
CA LEU A 40 11.84 -37.42 3.52
C LEU A 40 13.36 -37.69 3.60
N ASN A 41 14.15 -36.71 4.06
CA ASN A 41 15.61 -36.84 4.23
C ASN A 41 16.17 -35.64 5.02
N LEU A 42 16.91 -35.89 6.10
CA LEU A 42 17.50 -34.82 6.95
C LEU A 42 18.43 -33.88 6.15
N SER A 43 19.18 -34.39 5.17
CA SER A 43 20.09 -33.58 4.36
C SER A 43 19.38 -32.53 3.49
N MET A 44 18.18 -32.83 3.00
CA MET A 44 17.38 -31.85 2.25
C MET A 44 16.75 -30.79 3.17
N SER A 45 16.48 -31.12 4.43
CA SER A 45 15.91 -30.18 5.42
C SER A 45 16.86 -29.07 5.83
N ILE A 46 18.17 -29.32 5.83
CA ILE A 46 19.18 -28.30 6.15
C ILE A 46 19.15 -27.15 5.11
N VAL A 47 18.91 -27.47 3.83
CA VAL A 47 18.77 -26.46 2.78
C VAL A 47 17.57 -25.56 3.05
N PHE A 48 16.41 -26.13 3.41
CA PHE A 48 15.23 -25.35 3.79
C PHE A 48 15.47 -24.50 5.05
N LEU A 49 16.18 -25.04 6.05
CA LEU A 49 16.52 -24.32 7.28
C LEU A 49 17.36 -23.06 7.03
N ILE A 50 18.16 -23.03 5.96
CA ILE A 50 18.98 -21.87 5.58
C ILE A 50 18.23 -20.93 4.63
N VAL A 51 17.50 -21.47 3.65
CA VAL A 51 16.79 -20.68 2.64
C VAL A 51 15.62 -19.90 3.24
N VAL A 52 14.85 -20.50 4.15
CA VAL A 52 13.71 -19.85 4.81
C VAL A 52 14.09 -18.56 5.55
N PRO A 53 15.12 -18.54 6.42
CA PRO A 53 15.55 -17.30 7.08
C PRO A 53 16.15 -16.28 6.10
N ILE A 54 16.86 -16.71 5.04
CA ILE A 54 17.35 -15.79 4.00
C ILE A 54 16.19 -15.08 3.31
N ILE A 55 15.17 -15.82 2.87
CA ILE A 55 13.98 -15.23 2.24
C ILE A 55 13.24 -14.33 3.24
N SER A 56 13.07 -14.77 4.48
CA SER A 56 12.41 -13.98 5.53
C SER A 56 13.14 -12.66 5.78
N LEU A 57 14.47 -12.67 5.79
CA LEU A 57 15.30 -11.47 5.94
C LEU A 57 15.13 -10.52 4.75
N LEU A 58 15.13 -11.05 3.52
CA LEU A 58 14.89 -10.25 2.32
C LEU A 58 13.49 -9.61 2.31
N ILE A 59 12.45 -10.35 2.71
CA ILE A 59 11.09 -9.81 2.87
C ILE A 59 11.07 -8.71 3.92
N TYR A 60 11.71 -8.93 5.07
CA TYR A 60 11.77 -7.95 6.15
C TYR A 60 12.46 -6.65 5.70
N MET A 61 13.59 -6.76 4.99
CA MET A 61 14.28 -5.60 4.42
C MET A 61 13.41 -4.84 3.42
N ASN A 62 12.70 -5.55 2.54
CA ASN A 62 11.76 -4.93 1.60
C ASN A 62 10.63 -4.20 2.34
N MET A 63 10.00 -4.83 3.34
CA MET A 63 8.93 -4.18 4.11
C MET A 63 9.40 -2.89 4.80
N ASN A 64 10.61 -2.90 5.36
CA ASN A 64 11.16 -1.74 6.06
C ASN A 64 11.45 -0.56 5.11
N ILE A 65 11.69 -0.85 3.83
CA ILE A 65 11.86 0.15 2.78
C ILE A 65 10.50 0.59 2.23
N SER A 66 9.62 -0.33 1.84
CA SER A 66 8.35 0.01 1.19
C SER A 66 7.38 0.75 2.12
N TYR A 67 7.31 0.41 3.41
CA TYR A 67 6.38 1.00 4.37
C TYR A 67 6.54 2.54 4.56
N PRO A 68 7.74 3.10 4.76
CA PRO A 68 7.90 4.55 4.86
C PRO A 68 7.56 5.29 3.57
N PHE A 69 7.83 4.72 2.38
CA PHE A 69 7.41 5.32 1.11
C PHE A 69 5.89 5.35 0.98
N PHE A 70 5.22 4.24 1.28
CA PHE A 70 3.76 4.18 1.28
C PHE A 70 3.15 5.24 2.21
N THR A 71 3.71 5.38 3.42
CA THR A 71 3.26 6.39 4.39
C THR A 71 3.47 7.82 3.88
N LYS A 72 4.60 8.11 3.21
CA LYS A 72 4.87 9.43 2.63
C LYS A 72 3.89 9.76 1.49
N THR A 73 3.65 8.82 0.58
CA THR A 73 2.69 9.00 -0.52
C THR A 73 1.28 9.24 0.02
N GLN A 74 0.86 8.47 1.03
CA GLN A 74 -0.45 8.65 1.68
C GLN A 74 -0.60 10.06 2.28
N LYS A 75 0.41 10.55 3.01
CA LYS A 75 0.39 11.91 3.57
C LYS A 75 0.27 13.00 2.50
N ALA A 76 0.94 12.83 1.35
CA ALA A 76 0.86 13.78 0.25
C ALA A 76 -0.54 13.78 -0.41
N ILE A 77 -1.16 12.60 -0.57
CA ILE A 77 -2.55 12.47 -1.03
C ILE A 77 -3.52 13.17 -0.05
N ASP A 78 -3.33 12.97 1.26
CA ASP A 78 -4.18 13.58 2.28
C ASP A 78 -4.09 15.12 2.26
N LYS A 79 -2.89 15.66 2.00
CA LYS A 79 -2.66 17.09 1.85
C LYS A 79 -3.40 17.68 0.65
N ILE A 80 -3.30 17.06 -0.52
CA ILE A 80 -4.05 17.48 -1.72
C ILE A 80 -5.55 17.44 -1.47
N ASN A 81 -6.04 16.34 -0.88
CA ASN A 81 -7.46 16.21 -0.54
C ASN A 81 -7.91 17.29 0.44
N SER A 82 -7.07 17.68 1.40
CA SER A 82 -7.37 18.77 2.33
C SER A 82 -7.48 20.12 1.62
N THR A 83 -6.49 20.47 0.79
CA THR A 83 -6.50 21.72 0.00
C THR A 83 -7.74 21.78 -0.89
N MET A 84 -8.10 20.68 -1.55
CA MET A 84 -9.28 20.62 -2.40
C MET A 84 -10.58 20.76 -1.60
N ARG A 85 -10.70 20.12 -0.43
CA ARG A 85 -11.88 20.28 0.45
C ARG A 85 -12.03 21.71 0.94
N GLU A 86 -10.94 22.37 1.32
CA GLU A 86 -10.94 23.75 1.78
C GLU A 86 -11.38 24.71 0.65
N TYR A 87 -10.82 24.52 -0.55
CA TYR A 87 -11.22 25.27 -1.74
C TYR A 87 -12.71 25.10 -2.06
N LEU A 88 -13.21 23.86 -2.08
CA LEU A 88 -14.62 23.58 -2.38
C LEU A 88 -15.56 24.17 -1.33
N SER A 89 -15.21 24.10 -0.04
CA SER A 89 -15.98 24.69 1.05
C SER A 89 -15.97 26.22 0.99
N GLY A 90 -14.84 26.81 0.57
CA GLY A 90 -14.62 28.25 0.48
C GLY A 90 -14.89 28.87 -0.89
N VAL A 91 -15.42 28.12 -1.86
CA VAL A 91 -15.44 28.52 -3.27
C VAL A 91 -16.16 29.87 -3.52
N ARG A 92 -17.19 30.17 -2.74
CA ARG A 92 -17.90 31.46 -2.80
C ARG A 92 -17.02 32.62 -2.33
N VAL A 93 -16.21 32.41 -1.30
CA VAL A 93 -15.25 33.39 -0.76
C VAL A 93 -14.13 33.62 -1.77
N VAL A 94 -13.57 32.55 -2.34
CA VAL A 94 -12.51 32.65 -3.35
C VAL A 94 -12.97 33.46 -4.57
N LYS A 95 -14.22 33.24 -5.02
CA LYS A 95 -14.85 34.04 -6.09
C LYS A 95 -15.06 35.50 -5.70
N ALA A 96 -15.57 35.76 -4.50
CA ALA A 96 -15.83 37.13 -4.02
C ALA A 96 -14.55 37.98 -3.93
N PHE A 97 -13.41 37.37 -3.61
CA PHE A 97 -12.12 38.05 -3.52
C PHE A 97 -11.24 37.90 -4.77
N ASN A 98 -11.75 37.29 -5.85
CA ASN A 98 -11.01 36.98 -7.09
C ASN A 98 -9.65 36.28 -6.83
N ARG A 99 -9.59 35.38 -5.84
CA ARG A 99 -8.37 34.69 -5.38
C ARG A 99 -8.11 33.36 -6.10
N PHE A 100 -8.70 33.15 -7.26
CA PHE A 100 -8.60 31.87 -7.98
C PHE A 100 -7.15 31.48 -8.30
N LYS A 101 -6.33 32.42 -8.81
CA LYS A 101 -4.91 32.18 -9.13
C LYS A 101 -4.10 31.73 -7.91
N TYR A 102 -4.37 32.32 -6.75
CA TYR A 102 -3.69 31.98 -5.49
C TYR A 102 -4.00 30.54 -5.06
N GLU A 103 -5.26 30.11 -5.15
CA GLU A 103 -5.65 28.74 -4.80
C GLU A 103 -5.11 27.70 -5.80
N VAL A 104 -5.00 28.06 -7.09
CA VAL A 104 -4.36 27.20 -8.10
C VAL A 104 -2.88 26.99 -7.78
N GLU A 105 -2.14 28.05 -7.46
CA GLU A 105 -0.72 27.95 -7.09
C GLU A 105 -0.52 27.13 -5.80
N ARG A 106 -1.42 27.28 -4.81
CA ARG A 106 -1.43 26.48 -3.59
C ARG A 106 -1.70 24.99 -3.85
N PHE A 107 -2.60 24.69 -4.78
CA PHE A 107 -2.88 23.31 -5.21
C PHE A 107 -1.68 22.72 -5.98
N GLU A 108 -1.11 23.47 -6.91
CA GLU A 108 0.03 23.07 -7.73
C GLU A 108 1.24 22.69 -6.86
N LYS A 109 1.55 23.50 -5.86
CA LYS A 109 2.60 23.19 -4.87
C LYS A 109 2.34 21.87 -4.12
N SER A 110 1.09 21.60 -3.74
CA SER A 110 0.74 20.34 -3.07
C SER A 110 0.82 19.14 -4.03
N ASN A 111 0.52 19.36 -5.31
CA ASN A 111 0.60 18.35 -6.36
C ASN A 111 2.05 18.02 -6.75
N GLU A 112 2.94 19.02 -6.78
CA GLU A 112 4.38 18.80 -6.97
C GLU A 112 4.97 17.95 -5.84
N GLU A 113 4.61 18.23 -4.58
CA GLU A 113 5.03 17.39 -3.45
C GLU A 113 4.59 15.93 -3.61
N LEU A 114 3.35 15.67 -4.07
CA LEU A 114 2.89 14.31 -4.35
C LEU A 114 3.68 13.67 -5.50
N LYS A 115 3.92 14.41 -6.58
CA LYS A 115 4.67 13.94 -7.74
C LYS A 115 6.09 13.53 -7.34
N ASP A 116 6.79 14.36 -6.57
CA ASP A 116 8.17 14.09 -6.16
C ASP A 116 8.27 12.89 -5.21
N VAL A 117 7.33 12.77 -4.26
CA VAL A 117 7.26 11.61 -3.36
C VAL A 117 6.92 10.34 -4.15
N SER A 118 6.02 10.42 -5.12
CA SER A 118 5.62 9.27 -5.95
C SER A 118 6.74 8.81 -6.87
N ILE A 119 7.48 9.73 -7.50
CA ILE A 119 8.67 9.42 -8.31
C ILE A 119 9.76 8.80 -7.44
N SER A 120 9.97 9.35 -6.24
CA SER A 120 10.95 8.81 -5.29
C SER A 120 10.57 7.41 -4.81
N ALA A 121 9.28 7.16 -4.56
CA ALA A 121 8.79 5.83 -4.20
C ALA A 121 8.96 4.81 -5.35
N LEU A 122 8.69 5.22 -6.59
CA LEU A 122 8.87 4.38 -7.78
C LEU A 122 10.33 4.05 -8.10
N ARG A 123 11.29 4.91 -7.70
CA ARG A 123 12.71 4.66 -7.91
C ARG A 123 13.30 3.68 -6.89
N VAL A 124 12.69 3.57 -5.72
CA VAL A 124 13.18 2.71 -4.62
C VAL A 124 12.52 1.33 -4.61
N ASN A 125 11.39 1.19 -5.29
CA ASN A 125 10.72 -0.09 -5.56
C ASN A 125 11.23 -0.72 -6.86
#